data_AF-A0A3C0U333-F1
#
_entry.id   AF-A0A3C0U333-F1
#
_cell.length_a   1.000
_cell.length_b   1.000
_cell.length_c   1.000
_cell.angle_alpha   90.00
_cell.angle_beta   90.00
_cell.angle_gamma   90.00
#
_symmetry.space_group_name_H-M   'P 1'
#
loop_
_entity.id
_entity.type
_entity.pdbx_description
1 polymer ?
#
loop_
_entity_poly.entity_id
_entity_poly.type
_entity_poly.pdbx_seq_one_letter_code
_entity_poly.pdbx_strand_id
1 'polypeptide(L)'
;MAVNGISGLAITGTLSNGTQAIQAAQEKADESRFLSLIEEMTSKKSESAQGSANDGVETVASSQISHNRRLTGDYTQGFYDYYTSEADKNARPEGMAASVRAQNGSKPVIDRTSELYAQSKELENYMVKMMLSSMRDTIHHTSMIGEENEFARGMYEDMMYDNYAEALTKNTHFGLADQIYLELSGQR
;
A
#
# COMPACT_ATOMS: atom_id res chain seq x y z
N MET A 1 -35.42 -42.92 56.08
CA MET A 1 -34.28 -43.17 55.16
C MET A 1 -34.30 -42.09 54.10
N ALA A 2 -33.12 -41.65 53.70
CA ALA A 2 -32.88 -40.35 53.11
C ALA A 2 -32.86 -40.34 51.56
N VAL A 3 -32.83 -39.10 51.04
CA VAL A 3 -32.08 -38.64 49.85
C VAL A 3 -32.84 -38.44 48.52
N ASN A 4 -32.84 -37.16 48.12
CA ASN A 4 -32.73 -36.53 46.79
C ASN A 4 -33.89 -36.49 45.78
N GLY A 5 -34.21 -35.25 45.42
CA GLY A 5 -34.87 -34.87 44.18
C GLY A 5 -35.15 -33.37 44.12
N ILE A 6 -34.11 -32.52 44.12
CA ILE A 6 -34.25 -31.09 43.78
C ILE A 6 -34.53 -31.04 42.28
N SER A 7 -35.80 -30.98 41.89
CA SER A 7 -36.19 -30.68 40.51
C SER A 7 -36.00 -29.19 40.25
N GLY A 8 -35.07 -28.90 39.36
CA GLY A 8 -34.49 -27.58 39.11
C GLY A 8 -35.50 -26.52 38.68
N LEU A 9 -35.35 -25.35 39.29
CA LEU A 9 -35.78 -24.08 38.72
C LEU A 9 -34.82 -23.75 37.57
N ALA A 10 -35.21 -24.06 36.33
CA ALA A 10 -34.50 -23.61 35.15
C ALA A 10 -34.82 -22.12 34.91
N ILE A 11 -33.93 -21.24 35.39
CA ILE A 11 -33.87 -19.85 34.96
C ILE A 11 -33.18 -19.84 33.58
N THR A 12 -33.94 -20.09 32.53
CA THR A 12 -33.49 -19.91 31.14
C THR A 12 -34.24 -18.73 30.53
N GLY A 13 -33.71 -17.54 30.74
CA GLY A 13 -34.21 -16.34 30.10
C GLY A 13 -33.21 -15.20 30.25
N THR A 14 -33.01 -14.45 29.17
CA THR A 14 -32.52 -13.06 29.09
C THR A 14 -31.10 -12.74 28.62
N LEU A 15 -30.22 -13.69 28.26
CA LEU A 15 -28.88 -13.34 27.74
C LEU A 15 -28.75 -13.26 26.20
N SER A 16 -29.74 -13.75 25.42
CA SER A 16 -29.67 -13.76 23.94
C SER A 16 -30.17 -12.47 23.27
N ASN A 17 -31.04 -11.70 23.93
CA ASN A 17 -31.64 -10.50 23.33
C ASN A 17 -30.75 -9.26 23.48
N GLY A 18 -29.79 -9.26 24.40
CA GLY A 18 -28.89 -8.13 24.63
C GLY A 18 -27.92 -7.91 23.48
N THR A 19 -27.29 -8.99 22.98
CA THR A 19 -26.28 -8.91 21.91
C THR A 19 -26.90 -8.52 20.57
N GLN A 20 -28.07 -9.07 20.24
CA GLN A 20 -28.81 -8.69 19.02
C GLN A 20 -29.34 -7.25 19.07
N ALA A 21 -29.81 -6.79 20.24
CA ALA A 21 -30.25 -5.41 20.41
C ALA A 21 -29.08 -4.41 20.34
N ILE A 22 -27.91 -4.76 20.87
CA ILE A 22 -26.70 -3.92 20.79
C ILE A 22 -26.19 -3.86 19.34
N GLN A 23 -26.18 -4.99 18.64
CA GLN A 23 -25.76 -5.05 17.23
C GLN A 23 -26.71 -4.24 16.33
N ALA A 24 -28.03 -4.40 16.49
CA ALA A 24 -29.01 -3.60 15.75
C ALA A 24 -28.93 -2.10 16.09
N ALA A 25 -28.58 -1.74 17.33
CA ALA A 25 -28.36 -0.35 17.72
C ALA A 25 -27.08 0.24 17.11
N GLN A 26 -26.02 -0.56 16.98
CA GLN A 26 -24.78 -0.17 16.29
C GLN A 26 -25.01 0.00 14.79
N GLU A 27 -25.66 -0.98 14.15
CA GLU A 27 -26.01 -0.91 12.71
C GLU A 27 -26.86 0.31 12.40
N LYS A 28 -27.87 0.61 13.23
CA LYS A 28 -28.70 1.80 13.06
C LYS A 28 -27.94 3.11 13.30
N ALA A 29 -26.99 3.12 14.24
CA ALA A 29 -26.12 4.27 14.46
C ALA A 29 -25.20 4.50 13.26
N ASP A 30 -24.66 3.43 12.68
CA ASP A 30 -23.77 3.50 11.52
C ASP A 30 -24.54 3.86 10.24
N GLU A 31 -25.76 3.36 10.05
CA GLU A 31 -26.67 3.80 8.99
C GLU A 31 -26.97 5.30 9.11
N SER A 32 -27.24 5.79 10.31
CA SER A 32 -27.52 7.23 10.51
C SER A 32 -26.30 8.11 10.22
N ARG A 33 -25.10 7.66 10.60
CA ARG A 33 -23.83 8.34 10.30
C ARG A 33 -23.50 8.32 8.82
N PHE A 34 -23.79 7.21 8.15
CA PHE A 34 -23.60 7.06 6.72
C PHE A 34 -24.56 7.93 5.92
N LEU A 35 -25.85 7.95 6.29
CA LEU A 35 -26.83 8.83 5.68
C LEU A 35 -26.49 10.30 5.90
N SER A 36 -26.03 10.69 7.11
CA SER A 36 -25.56 12.05 7.34
C SER A 36 -24.35 12.42 6.50
N LEU A 37 -23.43 11.47 6.27
CA LEU A 37 -22.26 11.70 5.43
C LEU A 37 -22.64 11.82 3.94
N ILE A 38 -23.61 11.03 3.45
CA ILE A 38 -24.13 11.15 2.09
C ILE A 38 -24.85 12.48 1.91
N GLU A 39 -25.69 12.86 2.86
CA GLU A 39 -26.39 14.14 2.84
C GLU A 39 -25.39 15.31 2.88
N GLU A 40 -24.33 15.21 3.69
CA GLU A 40 -23.24 16.19 3.72
C GLU A 40 -22.47 16.24 2.38
N MET A 41 -22.13 15.11 1.77
CA MET A 41 -21.45 15.08 0.46
C MET A 41 -22.33 15.60 -0.68
N THR A 42 -23.64 15.36 -0.63
CA THR A 42 -24.59 15.78 -1.67
C THR A 42 -25.04 17.23 -1.52
N SER A 43 -25.24 17.71 -0.29
CA SER A 43 -25.52 19.13 0.01
C SER A 43 -24.32 20.03 -0.31
N LYS A 44 -23.08 19.59 -0.01
CA LYS A 44 -21.87 20.34 -0.36
C LYS A 44 -21.59 20.42 -1.88
N LYS A 45 -22.26 19.61 -2.70
CA LYS A 45 -22.15 19.69 -4.17
C LYS A 45 -22.97 20.84 -4.77
N SER A 46 -24.06 21.29 -4.13
CA SER A 46 -24.94 22.36 -4.65
C SER A 46 -24.51 23.79 -4.27
N GLU A 47 -23.61 23.95 -3.29
CA GLU A 47 -23.12 25.26 -2.82
C GLU A 47 -21.83 25.75 -3.51
N SER A 48 -21.39 25.10 -4.60
CA SER A 48 -20.19 25.47 -5.36
C SER A 48 -20.37 26.66 -6.33
N ALA A 49 -21.50 27.36 -6.30
CA ALA A 49 -21.78 28.50 -7.20
C ALA A 49 -21.57 29.90 -6.60
N GLN A 50 -21.30 30.05 -5.30
CA GLN A 50 -21.04 31.37 -4.72
C GLN A 50 -19.99 31.26 -3.62
N GLY A 51 -18.75 31.63 -3.95
CA GLY A 51 -17.62 31.51 -3.04
C GLY A 51 -17.81 32.28 -1.74
N SER A 52 -17.43 31.65 -0.63
CA SER A 52 -16.75 32.30 0.48
C SER A 52 -16.14 31.23 1.38
N ALA A 53 -14.95 31.54 1.89
CA ALA A 53 -14.13 30.68 2.72
C ALA A 53 -14.85 30.19 3.98
N ASN A 54 -14.51 28.96 4.35
CA ASN A 54 -14.76 28.25 5.61
C ASN A 54 -15.86 27.18 5.55
N ASP A 55 -15.40 25.96 5.81
CA ASP A 55 -16.16 24.74 6.13
C ASP A 55 -16.60 23.81 4.96
N GLY A 56 -15.71 23.64 3.98
CA GLY A 56 -15.87 22.67 2.89
C GLY A 56 -15.43 21.26 3.27
N VAL A 57 -16.23 20.24 2.92
CA VAL A 57 -15.68 18.90 2.69
C VAL A 57 -14.79 19.03 1.47
N GLU A 58 -13.49 19.06 1.74
CA GLU A 58 -12.45 19.02 0.74
C GLU A 58 -12.58 17.69 -0.01
N THR A 59 -13.05 17.71 -1.26
CA THR A 59 -12.68 16.65 -2.17
C THR A 59 -11.16 16.69 -2.26
N VAL A 60 -10.49 15.65 -1.76
CA VAL A 60 -9.02 15.63 -1.72
C VAL A 60 -8.48 15.83 -3.13
N ALA A 61 -7.91 17.00 -3.38
CA ALA A 61 -7.19 17.24 -4.62
C ALA A 61 -6.04 16.23 -4.71
N SER A 62 -5.61 15.86 -5.92
CA SER A 62 -4.45 14.97 -6.08
C SER A 62 -3.19 15.50 -5.40
N SER A 63 -3.10 16.81 -5.17
CA SER A 63 -2.06 17.49 -4.40
C SER A 63 -2.18 17.35 -2.87
N GLN A 64 -3.35 16.97 -2.36
CA GLN A 64 -3.61 16.67 -0.93
C GLN A 64 -3.46 15.18 -0.61
N ILE A 65 -3.45 14.31 -1.64
CA ILE A 65 -2.99 12.93 -1.50
C ILE A 65 -1.49 13.01 -1.18
N SER A 66 -1.05 12.28 -0.14
CA SER A 66 0.33 12.25 0.36
C SER A 66 1.36 12.50 -0.75
N HIS A 67 2.29 13.43 -0.55
CA HIS A 67 3.33 13.73 -1.54
C HIS A 67 4.17 12.50 -1.90
N ASN A 68 4.23 11.53 -1.00
CA ASN A 68 4.88 10.23 -1.21
C ASN A 68 4.01 9.26 -2.05
N ARG A 69 2.80 9.66 -2.45
CA ARG A 69 1.77 8.84 -3.15
C ARG A 69 1.46 7.49 -2.52
N ARG A 70 1.89 7.29 -1.27
CA ARG A 70 1.67 6.08 -0.48
C ARG A 70 0.40 6.22 0.34
N LEU A 71 -0.25 5.08 0.52
CA LEU A 71 -1.42 4.99 1.38
C LEU A 71 -0.98 4.89 2.84
N THR A 72 -1.83 5.37 3.74
CA THR A 72 -1.65 5.11 5.17
C THR A 72 -1.66 3.61 5.41
N GLY A 73 -0.59 3.09 6.03
CA GLY A 73 -0.44 1.65 6.26
C GLY A 73 0.37 0.92 5.18
N ASP A 74 0.97 1.63 4.23
CA ASP A 74 1.97 1.04 3.32
C ASP A 74 3.31 0.84 4.05
N TYR A 75 3.90 -0.36 3.96
CA TYR A 75 4.97 -0.83 4.86
C TYR A 75 6.38 -0.54 4.35
N THR A 76 6.53 -0.32 3.05
CA THR A 76 7.79 0.08 2.42
C THR A 76 8.12 1.55 2.72
N GLN A 77 9.36 2.00 2.54
CA GLN A 77 9.73 3.42 2.70
C GLN A 77 9.56 4.20 1.39
N GLY A 78 9.50 3.49 0.26
CA GLY A 78 9.40 4.05 -1.08
C GLY A 78 10.74 4.61 -1.59
N PHE A 79 10.71 5.19 -2.79
CA PHE A 79 11.89 5.78 -3.45
C PHE A 79 11.84 7.31 -3.63
N TYR A 80 10.78 7.97 -3.15
CA TYR A 80 10.71 9.44 -3.15
C TYR A 80 11.76 10.02 -2.20
N ASP A 81 12.37 11.12 -2.62
CA ASP A 81 13.43 11.82 -1.88
C ASP A 81 14.61 10.92 -1.46
N TYR A 82 14.77 9.76 -2.09
CA TYR A 82 15.91 8.89 -1.82
C TYR A 82 17.22 9.53 -2.32
N TYR A 83 17.15 10.26 -3.43
CA TYR A 83 18.25 11.04 -3.98
C TYR A 83 17.99 12.53 -3.73
N THR A 84 18.85 13.15 -2.92
CA THR A 84 18.73 14.58 -2.55
C THR A 84 19.99 15.37 -2.88
N SER A 85 21.07 14.71 -3.30
CA SER A 85 22.34 15.38 -3.60
C SER A 85 22.29 16.05 -4.97
N GLU A 86 22.96 17.20 -5.10
CA GLU A 86 23.13 17.85 -6.42
C GLU A 86 23.92 16.97 -7.40
N ALA A 87 24.78 16.08 -6.89
CA ALA A 87 25.52 15.13 -7.73
C ALA A 87 24.59 14.11 -8.43
N ASP A 88 23.42 13.85 -7.85
CA ASP A 88 22.46 12.86 -8.35
C ASP A 88 21.64 13.38 -9.56
N LYS A 89 21.63 14.71 -9.78
CA LYS A 89 20.97 15.34 -10.93
C LYS A 89 21.68 15.06 -12.26
N ASN A 90 22.97 14.74 -12.19
CA ASN A 90 23.82 14.53 -13.35
C ASN A 90 24.45 13.12 -13.33
N ALA A 91 23.70 12.15 -12.83
CA ALA A 91 24.18 10.79 -12.72
C ALA A 91 24.32 10.14 -14.10
N ARG A 92 25.32 9.24 -14.19
CA ARG A 92 25.50 8.39 -15.38
C ARG A 92 24.59 7.16 -15.23
N PRO A 93 24.09 6.59 -16.34
CA PRO A 93 23.40 5.31 -16.29
C PRO A 93 24.32 4.24 -15.71
N GLU A 94 23.76 3.35 -14.90
CA GLU A 94 24.43 2.23 -14.27
C GLU A 94 23.81 0.89 -14.70
N GLY A 95 24.46 -0.22 -14.35
CA GLY A 95 23.97 -1.57 -14.63
C GLY A 95 23.69 -1.84 -16.12
N MET A 96 22.53 -2.42 -16.41
CA MET A 96 22.13 -2.76 -17.77
C MET A 96 21.89 -1.54 -18.67
N ALA A 97 21.52 -0.38 -18.12
CA ALA A 97 21.38 0.85 -18.91
C ALA A 97 22.73 1.33 -19.47
N ALA A 98 23.80 1.21 -18.66
CA ALA A 98 25.13 1.62 -19.04
C ALA A 98 25.68 0.80 -20.23
N SER A 99 25.48 -0.52 -20.21
CA SER A 99 26.00 -1.43 -21.23
C SER A 99 25.25 -1.31 -22.56
N VAL A 100 23.92 -1.17 -22.52
CA VAL A 100 23.09 -1.03 -23.72
C VAL A 100 23.39 0.29 -24.44
N ARG A 101 23.62 1.39 -23.71
CA ARG A 101 23.89 2.70 -24.34
C ARG A 101 25.35 2.90 -24.76
N ALA A 102 26.31 2.21 -24.15
CA ALA A 102 27.71 2.25 -24.59
C ALA A 102 27.86 1.91 -26.09
N GLN A 103 26.91 1.16 -26.66
CA GLN A 103 26.87 0.82 -28.09
C GLN A 103 26.34 1.95 -28.98
N ASN A 104 25.52 2.87 -28.46
CA ASN A 104 24.87 3.95 -29.23
C ASN A 104 25.60 5.31 -29.17
N GLY A 105 26.73 5.42 -28.46
CA GLY A 105 27.62 6.59 -28.47
C GLY A 105 27.10 7.85 -27.74
N SER A 106 25.84 7.90 -27.35
CA SER A 106 25.27 8.99 -26.53
C SER A 106 25.57 8.76 -25.04
N LYS A 107 25.96 9.84 -24.33
CA LYS A 107 26.15 9.85 -22.86
C LYS A 107 24.91 10.50 -22.23
N PRO A 108 23.81 9.77 -22.02
CA PRO A 108 22.63 10.36 -21.41
C PRO A 108 22.93 10.72 -19.95
N VAL A 109 22.27 11.78 -19.49
CA VAL A 109 22.36 12.30 -18.14
C VAL A 109 21.04 12.01 -17.46
N ILE A 110 21.09 11.27 -16.35
CA ILE A 110 19.92 10.89 -15.57
C ILE A 110 19.81 11.84 -14.38
N ASP A 111 18.63 12.44 -14.22
CA ASP A 111 18.29 13.19 -13.03
C ASP A 111 17.58 12.26 -12.04
N ARG A 112 18.34 11.74 -11.06
CA ARG A 112 17.80 10.81 -10.06
C ARG A 112 16.93 11.49 -9.01
N THR A 113 17.01 12.83 -8.90
CA THR A 113 16.18 13.62 -7.98
C THR A 113 14.78 13.88 -8.56
N SER A 114 14.60 13.59 -9.85
CA SER A 114 13.32 13.79 -10.53
C SER A 114 12.25 12.81 -10.06
N GLU A 115 11.00 13.28 -10.09
CA GLU A 115 9.82 12.46 -9.79
C GLU A 115 9.68 11.27 -10.76
N LEU A 116 10.05 11.48 -12.03
CA LEU A 116 10.02 10.45 -13.07
C LEU A 116 11.01 9.32 -12.75
N TYR A 117 12.18 9.66 -12.21
CA TYR A 117 13.15 8.65 -11.77
C TYR A 117 12.65 7.89 -10.54
N ALA A 118 12.07 8.58 -9.56
CA ALA A 118 11.43 7.91 -8.41
C ALA A 118 10.36 6.91 -8.87
N GLN A 119 9.52 7.26 -9.85
CA GLN A 119 8.54 6.31 -10.44
C GLN A 119 9.21 5.15 -11.16
N SER A 120 10.30 5.42 -11.88
CA SER A 120 11.04 4.38 -12.59
C SER A 120 11.66 3.38 -11.60
N LYS A 121 12.10 3.84 -10.43
CA LYS A 121 12.58 3.00 -9.32
C LYS A 121 11.47 2.20 -8.65
N GLU A 122 10.28 2.78 -8.45
CA GLU A 122 9.12 2.04 -7.95
C GLU A 122 8.73 0.89 -8.91
N LEU A 123 8.82 1.11 -10.22
CA LEU A 123 8.55 0.07 -11.22
C LEU A 123 9.62 -1.03 -11.18
N GLU A 124 10.89 -0.67 -11.10
CA GLU A 124 11.98 -1.64 -10.89
C GLU A 124 11.74 -2.48 -9.63
N ASN A 125 11.32 -1.85 -8.53
CA ASN A 125 10.97 -2.55 -7.29
C ASN A 125 9.84 -3.56 -7.47
N TYR A 126 8.79 -3.18 -8.19
CA TYR A 126 7.70 -4.10 -8.50
C TYR A 126 8.18 -5.30 -9.33
N MET A 127 9.06 -5.07 -10.30
CA MET A 127 9.64 -6.15 -11.10
C MET A 127 10.53 -7.07 -10.25
N VAL A 128 11.31 -6.51 -9.33
CA VAL A 128 12.10 -7.28 -8.34
C VAL A 128 11.18 -8.08 -7.42
N LYS A 129 10.07 -7.50 -6.95
CA LYS A 129 9.03 -8.23 -6.18
C LYS A 129 8.48 -9.40 -6.97
N MET A 130 8.17 -9.24 -8.25
CA MET A 130 7.72 -10.34 -9.10
C MET A 130 8.79 -11.44 -9.23
N MET A 131 10.05 -11.07 -9.42
CA MET A 131 11.17 -12.01 -9.47
C MET A 131 11.33 -12.78 -8.16
N LEU A 132 11.32 -12.08 -7.01
CA LEU A 132 11.38 -12.71 -5.69
C LEU A 132 10.19 -13.62 -5.42
N SER A 133 8.99 -13.21 -5.84
CA SER A 133 7.79 -14.03 -5.74
C SER A 133 7.95 -15.32 -6.54
N SER A 134 8.45 -15.24 -7.79
CA SER A 134 8.71 -16.44 -8.60
C SER A 134 9.77 -17.38 -7.98
N MET A 135 10.79 -16.80 -7.32
CA MET A 135 11.80 -17.57 -6.59
C MET A 135 11.20 -18.25 -5.36
N ARG A 136 10.36 -17.53 -4.61
CA ARG A 136 9.62 -18.08 -3.45
C ARG A 136 8.72 -19.23 -3.89
N ASP A 137 7.97 -19.06 -4.98
CA ASP A 137 7.05 -20.08 -5.49
C ASP A 137 7.79 -21.35 -5.96
N THR A 138 9.10 -21.25 -6.24
CA THR A 138 9.96 -22.40 -6.56
C THR A 138 10.42 -23.16 -5.30
N ILE A 139 10.28 -22.58 -4.10
CA ILE A 139 10.59 -23.26 -2.84
C ILE A 139 9.45 -24.24 -2.55
N HIS A 140 9.73 -25.53 -2.67
CA HIS A 140 8.78 -26.56 -2.27
C HIS A 140 8.48 -26.45 -0.76
N HIS A 141 7.31 -25.91 -0.44
CA HIS A 141 6.74 -25.96 0.91
C HIS A 141 6.41 -27.42 1.23
N THR A 142 7.40 -28.17 1.74
CA THR A 142 7.14 -29.50 2.28
C THR A 142 6.24 -29.32 3.49
N SER A 143 5.00 -29.81 3.37
CA SER A 143 3.94 -29.78 4.39
C SER A 143 4.34 -30.60 5.62
N MET A 144 5.24 -30.06 6.45
CA MET A 144 5.72 -30.65 7.71
C MET A 144 5.30 -29.82 8.93
N ILE A 145 4.75 -28.61 8.71
CA ILE A 145 4.27 -27.72 9.77
C ILE A 145 2.87 -27.31 9.33
N GLY A 146 1.86 -27.79 10.06
CA GLY A 146 0.45 -27.80 9.65
C GLY A 146 -0.15 -26.47 9.21
N GLU A 147 -1.23 -26.56 8.45
CA GLU A 147 -2.03 -25.51 7.80
C GLU A 147 -2.66 -24.47 8.75
N GLU A 148 -2.26 -24.46 10.03
CA GLU A 148 -2.96 -23.79 11.11
C GLU A 148 -2.59 -22.30 11.24
N ASN A 149 -1.55 -21.83 10.53
CA ASN A 149 -1.05 -20.45 10.62
C ASN A 149 -0.78 -19.78 9.25
N GLU A 150 -1.45 -20.22 8.19
CA GLU A 150 -1.19 -19.75 6.82
C GLU A 150 -1.49 -18.25 6.63
N PHE A 151 -2.54 -17.74 7.27
CA PHE A 151 -2.92 -16.33 7.10
C PHE A 151 -1.91 -15.37 7.73
N ALA A 152 -1.60 -15.56 9.02
CA ALA A 152 -0.65 -14.68 9.72
C ALA A 152 0.77 -14.83 9.17
N ARG A 153 1.18 -16.05 8.83
CA ARG A 153 2.46 -16.33 8.18
C ARG A 153 2.55 -15.69 6.80
N GLY A 154 1.51 -15.85 5.97
CA GLY A 154 1.44 -15.26 4.64
C GLY A 154 1.51 -13.73 4.67
N MET A 155 0.81 -13.09 5.62
CA MET A 155 0.91 -11.64 5.80
C MET A 155 2.32 -11.20 6.18
N TYR A 156 2.95 -11.85 7.17
CA TYR A 156 4.31 -11.52 7.58
C TYR A 156 5.32 -11.74 6.43
N GLU A 157 5.22 -12.87 5.74
CA GLU A 157 6.07 -13.18 4.60
C GLU A 157 5.91 -12.14 3.49
N ASP A 158 4.68 -11.74 3.14
CA ASP A 158 4.46 -10.70 2.11
C ASP A 158 5.09 -9.36 2.49
N MET A 159 4.91 -8.87 3.73
CA MET A 159 5.62 -7.64 4.13
C MET A 159 7.13 -7.82 4.18
N MET A 160 7.62 -9.00 4.54
CA MET A 160 9.06 -9.30 4.55
C MET A 160 9.62 -9.24 3.13
N TYR A 161 8.94 -9.86 2.16
CA TYR A 161 9.37 -9.86 0.77
C TYR A 161 9.25 -8.48 0.12
N ASP A 162 8.29 -7.65 0.54
CA ASP A 162 8.18 -6.26 0.10
C ASP A 162 9.35 -5.41 0.58
N ASN A 163 9.71 -5.53 1.86
CA ASN A 163 10.89 -4.86 2.40
C ASN A 163 12.18 -5.36 1.75
N TYR A 164 12.26 -6.66 1.44
CA TYR A 164 13.43 -7.23 0.77
C TYR A 164 13.55 -6.78 -0.68
N ALA A 165 12.44 -6.72 -1.42
CA ALA A 165 12.40 -6.16 -2.77
C ALA A 165 12.89 -4.71 -2.78
N GLU A 166 12.42 -3.91 -1.81
CA GLU A 166 12.83 -2.52 -1.66
C GLU A 166 14.32 -2.40 -1.33
N ALA A 167 14.81 -3.18 -0.37
CA ALA A 167 16.21 -3.21 0.01
C ALA A 167 17.10 -3.64 -1.16
N LEU A 168 16.71 -4.67 -1.92
CA LEU A 168 17.41 -5.06 -3.12
C LEU A 168 17.40 -3.92 -4.14
N THR A 169 16.27 -3.32 -4.43
CA THR A 169 16.19 -2.24 -5.42
C THR A 169 17.01 -1.00 -5.01
N LYS A 170 17.16 -0.73 -3.71
CA LYS A 170 18.02 0.36 -3.19
C LYS A 170 19.52 0.04 -3.29
N ASN A 171 19.91 -1.22 -3.08
CA ASN A 171 21.32 -1.61 -3.01
C ASN A 171 21.88 -2.19 -4.32
N THR A 172 21.03 -2.86 -5.09
CA THR A 172 21.37 -3.51 -6.34
C THR A 172 21.05 -2.56 -7.50
N HIS A 173 22.09 -2.25 -8.27
CA HIS A 173 22.00 -1.35 -9.41
C HIS A 173 21.72 -2.19 -10.66
N PHE A 174 20.52 -2.77 -10.77
CA PHE A 174 20.12 -3.53 -11.98
C PHE A 174 20.14 -2.66 -13.23
N GLY A 175 19.92 -1.35 -13.06
CA GLY A 175 19.93 -0.37 -14.14
C GLY A 175 18.67 -0.44 -14.99
N LEU A 176 17.60 -1.06 -14.49
CA LEU A 176 16.33 -1.16 -15.20
C LEU A 176 15.52 0.13 -15.03
N ALA A 177 15.56 0.73 -13.84
CA ALA A 177 14.99 2.06 -13.63
C ALA A 177 15.65 3.11 -14.53
N ASP A 178 16.96 3.02 -14.74
CA ASP A 178 17.71 3.89 -15.65
C ASP A 178 17.25 3.69 -17.11
N GLN A 179 16.97 2.45 -17.54
CA GLN A 179 16.43 2.18 -18.88
C GLN A 179 15.03 2.78 -19.07
N ILE A 180 14.16 2.61 -18.08
CA ILE A 180 12.80 3.15 -18.09
C ILE A 180 12.85 4.68 -18.12
N TYR A 181 13.66 5.28 -17.25
CA TYR A 181 13.83 6.73 -17.21
C TYR A 181 14.21 7.28 -18.58
N LEU A 182 15.20 6.69 -19.24
CA LEU A 182 15.68 7.15 -20.55
C LEU A 182 14.65 6.98 -21.67
N GLU A 183 13.83 5.92 -21.62
CA GLU A 183 12.71 5.72 -22.54
C GLU A 183 11.65 6.81 -22.34
N LEU A 184 11.23 7.03 -21.10
CA LEU A 184 10.15 7.98 -20.79
C LEU A 184 10.59 9.43 -20.91
N SER A 185 11.86 9.74 -20.65
CA SER A 185 12.43 11.07 -20.83
C SER A 185 12.69 11.41 -22.31
N GLY A 186 12.45 10.48 -23.23
CA GLY A 186 12.69 10.66 -24.66
C GLY A 186 14.16 10.81 -25.03
N GLN A 187 15.09 10.36 -24.17
CA GLN A 187 16.55 10.41 -24.43
C GLN A 187 17.04 9.20 -25.22
N ARG A 188 16.13 8.56 -25.98
CA ARG A 188 16.31 7.21 -26.49
C ARG A 188 16.77 7.13 -27.93
#